data_AF-A0A0Q7NXT5-F1
#
_entry.id   AF-A0A0Q7NXT5-F1
#
_cell.length_a   1.000
_cell.length_b   1.000
_cell.length_c   1.000
_cell.angle_alpha   90.00
_cell.angle_beta   90.00
_cell.angle_gamma   90.00
#
_symmetry.space_group_name_H-M   'P 1'
#
loop_
_entity.id
_entity.type
_entity.pdbx_description
1 polymer ?
#
loop_
_entity_poly.entity_id
_entity_poly.type
_entity_poly.pdbx_seq_one_letter_code
_entity_poly.pdbx_strand_id
1 'polypeptide(L)'
;MKTWWERASTKQRLAQIDGGIECGMNSAQVAKNCGAAIYTNGNAVLSLAHQHGRSFPNIKSAAGLARIKRAAARTSFYGRAHQEINSPDAFSIFGAEV
;
A
#
# COMPACT_ATOMS: atom_id res chain seq x y z
N MET A 1 -15.00 6.70 -14.96
CA MET A 1 -13.80 5.88 -15.22
C MET A 1 -13.66 4.88 -14.07
N LYS A 2 -13.43 3.59 -14.33
CA LYS A 2 -13.31 2.58 -13.26
C LYS A 2 -11.94 2.65 -12.58
N THR A 3 -11.89 2.65 -11.25
CA THR A 3 -10.62 2.71 -10.49
C THR A 3 -9.86 1.39 -10.58
N TRP A 4 -8.56 1.37 -10.22
CA TRP A 4 -7.81 0.11 -10.17
C TRP A 4 -8.49 -0.90 -9.24
N TRP A 5 -8.94 -0.45 -8.07
CA TRP A 5 -9.66 -1.30 -7.11
C TRP A 5 -10.84 -2.02 -7.74
N GLU A 6 -11.66 -1.31 -8.52
CA GLU A 6 -12.84 -1.88 -9.18
C GLU A 6 -12.49 -2.91 -10.26
N ARG A 7 -11.36 -2.74 -10.96
CA ARG A 7 -10.88 -3.67 -12.00
C ARG A 7 -10.11 -4.87 -11.44
N ALA A 8 -9.46 -4.71 -10.29
CA ALA A 8 -8.62 -5.73 -9.69
C ALA A 8 -9.44 -6.92 -9.20
N SER A 9 -8.90 -8.14 -9.39
CA SER A 9 -9.47 -9.35 -8.81
C SER A 9 -9.33 -9.34 -7.27
N THR A 10 -10.13 -10.16 -6.59
CA THR A 10 -10.03 -10.32 -5.12
C THR A 10 -8.62 -10.72 -4.69
N LYS A 11 -7.95 -11.62 -5.43
CA LYS A 11 -6.57 -12.04 -5.15
C LYS A 11 -5.58 -10.87 -5.21
N GLN A 12 -5.70 -9.99 -6.21
CA GLN A 12 -4.84 -8.80 -6.34
C GLN A 12 -5.12 -7.77 -5.24
N ARG A 13 -6.40 -7.54 -4.91
CA ARG A 13 -6.78 -6.65 -3.80
C ARG A 13 -6.20 -7.12 -2.47
N LEU A 14 -6.27 -8.43 -2.23
CA LEU A 14 -5.66 -9.05 -1.06
C LEU A 14 -4.12 -8.92 -1.09
N ALA A 15 -3.44 -9.23 -2.19
CA ALA A 15 -1.99 -9.04 -2.26
C ALA A 15 -1.56 -7.61 -1.88
N GLN A 16 -2.34 -6.61 -2.28
CA GLN A 16 -2.05 -5.21 -1.97
C GLN A 16 -2.39 -4.80 -0.53
N ILE A 17 -3.40 -5.44 0.07
CA ILE A 17 -3.65 -5.33 1.51
C ILE A 17 -2.46 -5.89 2.30
N ASP A 18 -1.94 -7.06 1.94
CA ASP A 18 -0.78 -7.65 2.63
C ASP A 18 0.45 -6.79 2.50
N GLY A 19 0.79 -6.37 1.28
CA GLY A 19 1.92 -5.47 1.06
C GLY A 19 1.78 -4.18 1.87
N GLY A 20 0.58 -3.60 1.92
CA GLY A 20 0.30 -2.43 2.75
C GLY A 20 0.52 -2.68 4.25
N ILE A 21 0.02 -3.81 4.78
CA ILE A 21 0.20 -4.22 6.18
C ILE A 21 1.68 -4.44 6.50
N GLU A 22 2.42 -5.13 5.64
CA GLU A 22 3.86 -5.37 5.78
C GLU A 22 4.66 -4.07 5.78
N CYS A 23 4.24 -3.11 4.95
CA CYS A 23 4.80 -1.75 4.92
C CYS A 23 4.38 -0.89 6.12
N GLY A 24 3.54 -1.40 7.02
CA GLY A 24 3.06 -0.65 8.18
C GLY A 24 2.00 0.42 7.86
N MET A 25 1.38 0.35 6.68
CA MET A 25 0.32 1.28 6.27
C MET A 25 -0.99 1.00 7.01
N ASN A 26 -1.82 2.03 7.17
CA ASN A 26 -3.21 1.88 7.58
C ASN A 26 -4.15 1.67 6.37
N SER A 27 -5.38 1.22 6.63
CA SER A 27 -6.35 0.91 5.57
C SER A 27 -6.69 2.11 4.67
N ALA A 28 -6.69 3.33 5.23
CA ALA A 28 -6.97 4.54 4.46
C ALA A 28 -5.84 4.88 3.47
N GLN A 29 -4.58 4.66 3.85
CA GLN A 29 -3.42 4.82 2.96
C GLN A 29 -3.48 3.81 1.82
N VAL A 30 -3.76 2.54 2.11
CA VAL A 30 -3.92 1.51 1.07
C VAL A 30 -5.12 1.83 0.17
N ALA A 31 -6.24 2.32 0.72
CA ALA A 31 -7.40 2.73 -0.06
C ALA A 31 -7.08 3.87 -1.03
N LYS A 32 -6.32 4.88 -0.59
CA LYS A 32 -5.86 5.97 -1.47
C LYS A 32 -4.97 5.44 -2.59
N ASN A 33 -3.98 4.61 -2.28
CA ASN A 33 -3.06 4.04 -3.28
C ASN A 33 -3.78 3.18 -4.33
N CYS A 34 -4.82 2.47 -3.92
CA CYS A 34 -5.57 1.57 -4.81
C CYS A 34 -6.75 2.24 -5.54
N GLY A 35 -7.08 3.49 -5.20
CA GLY A 35 -8.30 4.15 -5.66
C GLY A 35 -9.57 3.46 -5.16
N ALA A 36 -9.54 2.91 -3.94
CA ALA A 36 -10.70 2.28 -3.31
C ALA A 36 -11.59 3.33 -2.63
N ALA A 37 -12.89 3.06 -2.59
CA ALA A 37 -13.85 3.97 -1.97
C ALA A 37 -13.56 4.16 -0.46
N ILE A 38 -13.58 5.43 -0.04
CA ILE A 38 -13.48 5.86 1.35
C ILE A 38 -14.86 6.39 1.76
N TYR A 39 -15.41 5.85 2.83
CA TYR A 39 -16.70 6.21 3.39
C TYR A 39 -16.51 7.00 4.69
N THR A 40 -17.58 7.64 5.19
CA THR A 40 -17.53 8.40 6.45
C THR A 40 -17.03 7.58 7.63
N ASN A 41 -17.36 6.28 7.69
CA ASN A 41 -17.05 5.39 8.83
C ASN A 41 -16.15 4.20 8.44
N GLY A 42 -15.42 4.28 7.33
CA GLY A 42 -14.56 3.17 6.91
C GLY A 42 -14.11 3.27 5.47
N ASN A 43 -13.62 2.17 4.91
CA ASN A 43 -13.25 2.10 3.50
C ASN A 43 -13.39 0.67 2.98
N ALA A 44 -13.50 0.53 1.66
CA ALA A 44 -13.69 -0.78 1.02
C ALA A 44 -12.52 -1.74 1.29
N VAL A 45 -11.31 -1.21 1.49
CA VAL A 45 -10.12 -1.99 1.83
C VAL A 45 -10.26 -2.64 3.21
N LEU A 46 -10.71 -1.88 4.21
CA LEU A 46 -10.89 -2.34 5.58
C LEU A 46 -11.96 -3.44 5.66
N SER A 47 -13.09 -3.24 4.98
CA SER A 47 -14.15 -4.24 4.91
C SER A 47 -13.66 -5.55 4.28
N LEU A 48 -12.94 -5.46 3.16
CA LEU A 48 -12.38 -6.65 2.49
C LEU A 48 -11.32 -7.34 3.35
N ALA A 49 -10.45 -6.57 4.01
CA ALA A 49 -9.44 -7.12 4.90
C ALA A 49 -10.09 -7.93 6.04
N HIS A 50 -11.11 -7.39 6.70
CA HIS A 50 -11.81 -8.06 7.79
C HIS A 50 -12.53 -9.35 7.32
N GLN A 51 -13.18 -9.32 6.16
CA GLN A 51 -13.82 -10.50 5.57
C GLN A 51 -12.83 -11.66 5.33
N HIS A 52 -11.56 -11.34 5.09
CA HIS A 52 -10.50 -12.32 4.84
C HIS A 52 -9.55 -12.50 6.05
N GLY A 53 -9.96 -12.09 7.25
CA GLY A 53 -9.19 -12.33 8.48
C GLY A 53 -7.91 -11.52 8.62
N ARG A 54 -7.81 -10.38 7.93
CA ARG A 54 -6.64 -9.49 7.95
C ARG A 54 -6.90 -8.26 8.80
N SER A 55 -5.85 -7.77 9.46
CA SER A 55 -5.94 -6.60 10.32
C SER A 55 -4.79 -5.64 10.07
N PHE A 56 -5.13 -4.36 9.94
CA PHE A 56 -4.14 -3.31 9.79
C PHE A 56 -3.45 -3.00 11.12
N PRO A 57 -2.16 -2.60 11.10
CA PRO A 57 -1.46 -2.21 12.30
C PRO A 57 -2.13 -1.02 12.97
N ASN A 58 -2.48 -1.17 14.25
CA ASN A 58 -2.98 -0.07 15.06
C ASN A 58 -1.80 0.77 15.57
N ILE A 59 -1.50 1.86 14.85
CA ILE A 59 -0.38 2.77 15.08
C ILE A 59 -0.44 3.43 16.48
N LYS A 60 -1.62 3.44 17.12
CA LYS A 60 -1.79 3.97 18.48
C LYS A 60 -1.16 3.09 19.58
N SER A 61 -0.73 1.87 19.25
CA SER A 61 -0.06 0.98 20.21
C SER A 61 1.47 1.08 20.09
N ALA A 62 2.19 1.03 21.21
CA ALA A 62 3.66 0.99 21.22
C ALA A 62 4.23 -0.15 20.35
N ALA A 63 3.53 -1.29 20.30
CA ALA A 63 3.84 -2.41 19.42
C ALA A 63 3.66 -2.09 17.93
N GLY A 64 2.63 -1.32 17.56
CA GLY A 64 2.42 -0.82 16.21
C GLY A 64 3.53 0.11 15.75
N LEU A 65 3.96 1.03 16.63
CA LEU A 65 5.08 1.93 16.36
C LEU A 65 6.41 1.17 16.17
N ALA A 66 6.65 0.13 16.98
CA ALA A 66 7.84 -0.72 16.85
C ALA A 66 7.88 -1.50 15.52
N ARG A 67 6.73 -1.95 15.01
CA ARG A 67 6.63 -2.59 13.68
C ARG A 67 6.99 -1.64 12.55
N ILE A 68 6.46 -0.41 12.58
CA ILE A 68 6.78 0.62 11.56
C ILE A 68 8.27 0.95 11.59
N LYS A 69 8.87 1.12 12.78
CA LYS A 69 10.31 1.37 12.90
C LYS A 69 11.14 0.24 12.28
N ARG A 70 10.71 -1.02 12.43
CA ARG A 70 11.38 -2.17 11.79
C ARG A 70 11.19 -2.17 10.26
N ALA A 71 10.00 -1.88 9.76
CA ALA A 71 9.75 -1.75 8.32
C ALA A 71 10.58 -0.60 7.71
N ALA A 72 10.62 0.55 8.39
CA ALA A 72 11.44 1.70 8.02
C ALA A 72 12.95 1.42 8.10
N ALA A 73 13.40 0.59 9.05
CA ALA A 73 14.79 0.16 9.14
C ALA A 73 15.18 -0.80 7.99
N ARG A 74 14.22 -1.56 7.45
CA ARG A 74 14.46 -2.38 6.24
C ARG A 74 14.53 -1.52 4.99
N THR A 75 13.74 -0.45 4.90
CA THR A 75 13.83 0.50 3.78
C THR A 75 15.03 1.43 3.87
N SER A 76 15.56 1.74 5.07
CA SER A 76 16.77 2.57 5.22
C SER A 76 18.05 1.86 4.73
N PHE A 77 18.08 0.53 4.72
CA PHE A 77 19.15 -0.24 4.08
C PHE A 77 19.15 -0.09 2.55
N TYR A 78 17.98 0.14 1.93
CA TYR A 78 17.86 0.46 0.50
C TYR A 78 17.98 1.97 0.21
N GLY A 79 17.71 2.83 1.19
CA GLY A 79 17.74 4.28 1.06
C GLY A 79 19.15 4.90 0.94
N ARG A 80 20.21 4.13 1.18
CA ARG A 80 21.60 4.59 1.02
C ARG A 80 22.23 4.21 -0.33
N ALA A 81 21.48 3.53 -1.19
CA ALA A 81 21.95 3.04 -2.50
C ALA A 81 21.34 3.79 -3.70
N HIS A 82 20.64 4.91 -3.49
CA HIS A 82 20.18 5.77 -4.59
C HIS A 82 21.13 6.94 -4.78
N GLN A 83 22.27 6.64 -5.42
CA GLN A 83 22.88 7.58 -6.36
C GLN A 83 21.80 7.93 -7.40
N GLU A 84 21.66 9.20 -7.74
CA GLU A 84 20.59 9.73 -8.58
C GLU A 84 20.40 8.89 -9.86
N ILE A 85 19.36 8.05 -9.88
CA ILE A 85 18.84 7.52 -11.13
C ILE A 85 17.87 8.58 -11.63
N ASN A 86 18.42 9.66 -12.18
CA ASN A 86 17.70 10.58 -13.04
C ASN A 86 17.50 9.88 -14.39
N SER A 87 16.71 8.80 -14.38
CA SER A 87 16.26 8.10 -15.57
C SER A 87 14.86 8.62 -15.89
N PRO A 88 14.70 9.45 -16.94
CA PRO A 88 13.39 9.91 -17.39
C PRO A 88 12.44 8.75 -17.75
N ASP A 89 12.96 7.53 -17.92
CA ASP A 89 12.21 6.33 -18.32
C ASP A 89 11.72 5.45 -17.16
N ALA A 90 11.99 5.81 -15.90
CA ALA A 90 11.56 4.99 -14.75
C ALA A 90 10.02 4.86 -14.60
N PHE A 91 9.25 5.68 -15.32
CA PHE A 91 7.77 5.63 -15.37
C PHE A 91 7.21 5.17 -16.73
N SER A 92 8.05 4.70 -17.65
CA SER A 92 7.64 4.12 -18.93
C SER A 92 7.14 2.67 -18.76
N ILE A 93 6.14 2.46 -17.89
CA ILE A 93 5.37 1.19 -17.84
C ILE A 93 4.16 1.22 -18.78
N PHE A 94 3.79 2.41 -19.25
CA PHE A 94 2.93 2.58 -20.42
C PHE A 94 3.86 3.03 -21.53
N GLY A 95 4.03 2.22 -22.57
CA GLY A 95 5.01 2.46 -23.63
C GLY A 95 4.98 3.89 -24.14
N ALA A 96 6.16 4.47 -24.33
CA ALA A 96 6.33 5.60 -25.23
C ALA A 96 6.03 5.08 -26.64
N GLU A 97 4.77 5.20 -27.06
CA GLU A 97 4.42 5.11 -28.47
C GLU A 97 4.30 6.53 -29.05
N VAL A 98 4.89 6.66 -30.23
CA VAL A 98 5.15 7.84 -31.04
C VAL A 98 3.86 8.45 -31.58
#